data_AF-A0A0C3FAT4-F1
#
_entry.id   AF-A0A0C3FAT4-F1
#
_cell.length_a   1.000
_cell.length_b   1.000
_cell.length_c   1.000
_cell.angle_alpha   90.00
_cell.angle_beta   90.00
_cell.angle_gamma   90.00
#
_symmetry.space_group_name_H-M   'P 1'
#
loop_
_entity.id
_entity.type
_entity.pdbx_description
1 polymer ?
#
loop_
_entity_poly.entity_id
_entity_poly.type
_entity_poly.pdbx_seq_one_letter_code
_entity_poly.pdbx_strand_id
1 'polypeptide(L)'
;MATQSPSLSLLIMPFSQPWWWARSAAPLMAAMSAYARTSLLSGPGGTLHTRGQPSISVNASCLSEFSWMNNGKGQSPCVVAAWEEEPCASSTWNIVALPPGFQYDPPNSTEANPCSCSWATYNLFAACTVCQSSTDFVSWGDWQYNCGEFVSDTTYFPSDKNFTLPSETSIPFWAGTNHVERCHF
;
A
#
# COMPACT_ATOMS: atom_id res chain seq x y z
N MET A 1 10.47 -14.39 -65.30
CA MET A 1 9.58 -13.41 -64.66
C MET A 1 8.71 -14.14 -63.66
N ALA A 2 9.11 -14.11 -62.38
CA ALA A 2 8.27 -14.40 -61.21
C ALA A 2 9.16 -14.21 -59.97
N THR A 3 9.01 -13.09 -59.27
CA THR A 3 9.57 -12.91 -57.93
C THR A 3 8.48 -12.32 -57.04
N GLN A 4 8.23 -13.04 -55.95
CA GLN A 4 7.09 -12.97 -55.06
C GLN A 4 7.25 -11.85 -54.02
N SER A 5 6.13 -11.25 -53.62
CA SER A 5 6.00 -10.36 -52.46
C SER A 5 6.17 -11.11 -51.13
N PRO A 6 6.70 -10.48 -50.07
CA PRO A 6 6.48 -10.94 -48.71
C PRO A 6 5.33 -10.16 -48.03
N SER A 7 4.38 -10.93 -47.51
CA SER A 7 3.29 -10.47 -46.63
C SER A 7 3.82 -9.88 -45.32
N LEU A 8 3.13 -8.82 -44.86
CA LEU A 8 3.21 -8.32 -43.50
C LEU A 8 2.76 -9.39 -42.50
N SER A 9 3.60 -9.70 -41.53
CA SER A 9 3.18 -10.36 -40.29
C SER A 9 3.24 -9.34 -39.15
N LEU A 10 2.06 -8.89 -38.71
CA LEU A 10 1.86 -8.29 -37.40
C LEU A 10 2.27 -9.31 -36.33
N LEU A 11 3.31 -8.99 -35.56
CA LEU A 11 3.56 -9.64 -34.29
C LEU A 11 3.02 -8.75 -33.17
N ILE A 12 1.91 -9.23 -32.63
CA ILE A 12 1.23 -8.79 -31.43
C ILE A 12 2.21 -8.90 -30.26
N MET A 13 2.47 -7.79 -29.57
CA MET A 13 3.18 -7.79 -28.29
C MET A 13 2.30 -8.47 -27.23
N PRO A 14 2.81 -9.42 -26.43
CA PRO A 14 2.06 -9.97 -25.33
C PRO A 14 2.03 -8.96 -24.18
N PHE A 15 0.80 -8.63 -23.79
CA PHE A 15 0.35 -8.08 -22.50
C PHE A 15 1.40 -8.08 -21.38
N SER A 16 1.76 -6.87 -20.96
CA SER A 16 2.29 -6.56 -19.63
C SER A 16 1.38 -7.12 -18.55
N GLN A 17 1.82 -8.20 -17.90
CA GLN A 17 1.16 -8.73 -16.71
C GLN A 17 1.51 -7.82 -15.52
N PRO A 18 0.53 -7.26 -14.79
CA PRO A 18 0.80 -6.53 -13.56
C PRO A 18 1.41 -7.47 -12.52
N TRP A 19 2.51 -7.08 -11.89
CA TRP A 19 3.31 -7.93 -10.99
C TRP A 19 2.64 -8.24 -9.63
N TRP A 20 1.35 -7.91 -9.46
CA TRP A 20 0.58 -8.16 -8.23
C TRP A 20 -0.20 -9.49 -8.20
N TRP A 21 -0.11 -10.36 -9.23
CA TRP A 21 -0.85 -11.64 -9.24
C TRP A 21 -0.22 -12.80 -8.44
N ALA A 22 0.81 -12.59 -7.61
CA ALA A 22 1.31 -13.64 -6.72
C ALA A 22 0.38 -13.88 -5.50
N ARG A 23 -0.87 -14.28 -5.76
CA ARG A 23 -1.72 -14.96 -4.78
C ARG A 23 -1.13 -16.34 -4.53
N SER A 24 -0.29 -16.47 -3.51
CA SER A 24 0.16 -17.77 -3.03
C SER A 24 -1.02 -18.48 -2.36
N ALA A 25 -1.54 -19.51 -3.03
CA ALA A 25 -2.37 -20.54 -2.44
C ALA A 25 -1.60 -21.22 -1.30
N ALA A 26 -2.18 -21.22 -0.09
CA ALA A 26 -1.63 -21.93 1.06
C ALA A 26 -1.78 -23.46 0.87
N PRO A 27 -0.74 -24.28 1.14
CA PRO A 27 -0.92 -25.71 1.26
C PRO A 27 -1.41 -26.10 2.66
N LEU A 28 -2.50 -26.86 2.69
CA LEU A 28 -2.98 -27.66 3.82
C LEU A 28 -1.89 -28.66 4.25
N MET A 29 -1.40 -28.59 5.48
CA MET A 29 -0.95 -29.78 6.22
C MET A 29 -1.28 -29.65 7.71
N ALA A 30 -2.01 -30.64 8.20
CA ALA A 30 -2.31 -30.88 9.60
C ALA A 30 -1.12 -31.53 10.33
N ALA A 31 -0.93 -31.23 11.62
CA ALA A 31 -0.81 -32.24 12.69
C ALA A 31 -0.71 -31.58 14.07
N MET A 32 -1.30 -32.26 15.05
CA MET A 32 -1.58 -31.86 16.42
C MET A 32 -0.34 -31.78 17.31
N SER A 33 -0.33 -30.86 18.28
CA SER A 33 0.08 -31.20 19.65
C SER A 33 -0.47 -30.16 20.63
N ALA A 34 -1.41 -30.61 21.47
CA ALA A 34 -2.05 -29.82 22.49
C ALA A 34 -1.15 -29.75 23.74
N TYR A 35 -0.67 -28.55 24.08
CA TYR A 35 -0.34 -28.23 25.46
C TYR A 35 -1.29 -27.13 25.92
N ALA A 36 -2.38 -27.56 26.55
CA ALA A 36 -3.25 -26.68 27.31
C ALA A 36 -2.44 -26.10 28.48
N ARG A 37 -2.06 -24.83 28.39
CA ARG A 37 -1.74 -24.04 29.57
C ARG A 37 -3.01 -23.33 30.01
N THR A 38 -3.57 -23.85 31.09
CA THR A 38 -4.65 -23.24 31.86
C THR A 38 -4.17 -21.88 32.39
N SER A 39 -4.63 -20.80 31.77
CA SER A 39 -4.63 -19.48 32.37
C SER A 39 -6.08 -19.08 32.57
N LEU A 40 -6.60 -19.43 33.75
CA LEU A 40 -7.78 -18.81 34.33
C LEU A 40 -7.45 -17.35 34.59
N LEU A 41 -8.18 -16.42 33.99
CA LEU A 41 -8.50 -15.11 34.58
C LEU A 41 -9.71 -14.54 33.85
N SER A 42 -10.85 -14.62 34.54
CA SER A 42 -12.14 -14.08 34.15
C SER A 42 -12.11 -12.55 34.20
N GLY A 43 -12.41 -11.90 33.08
CA GLY A 43 -12.75 -10.48 33.01
C GLY A 43 -14.08 -10.31 32.25
N PRO A 44 -15.03 -9.48 32.73
CA PRO A 44 -16.32 -9.31 32.06
C PRO A 44 -16.18 -8.31 30.90
N GLY A 45 -16.66 -8.71 29.72
CA GLY A 45 -17.04 -7.76 28.67
C GLY A 45 -15.93 -7.30 27.72
N GLY A 46 -15.30 -8.24 27.01
CA GLY A 46 -14.55 -7.93 25.80
C GLY A 46 -14.76 -9.03 24.78
N THR A 47 -15.60 -8.79 23.78
CA THR A 47 -15.74 -9.68 22.63
C THR A 47 -14.39 -9.70 21.91
N LEU A 48 -13.56 -10.73 22.12
CA LEU A 48 -12.39 -10.98 21.29
C LEU A 48 -12.91 -11.36 19.91
N HIS A 49 -13.14 -10.37 19.07
CA HIS A 49 -13.49 -10.56 17.68
C HIS A 49 -12.20 -10.93 16.94
N THR A 50 -11.79 -12.19 17.03
CA THR A 50 -10.75 -12.73 16.15
C THR A 50 -11.34 -12.95 14.75
N ARG A 51 -11.89 -11.88 14.14
CA ARG A 51 -11.83 -11.78 12.69
C ARG A 51 -10.35 -11.60 12.40
N GLY A 52 -9.77 -12.41 11.52
CA GLY A 52 -8.41 -12.19 11.06
C GLY A 52 -8.33 -10.75 10.58
N GLN A 53 -7.73 -9.88 11.39
CA GLN A 53 -7.61 -8.48 11.03
C GLN A 53 -6.78 -8.42 9.77
N PRO A 54 -7.11 -7.51 8.83
CA PRO A 54 -6.20 -7.20 7.77
C PRO A 54 -4.80 -6.95 8.38
N SER A 55 -3.80 -7.57 7.79
CA SER A 55 -2.42 -7.45 8.23
C SER A 55 -1.63 -6.71 7.16
N ILE A 56 -0.44 -6.23 7.52
CA ILE A 56 0.48 -5.65 6.55
C ILE A 56 1.64 -6.60 6.30
N SER A 57 2.15 -6.59 5.08
CA SER A 57 3.42 -7.21 4.70
C SER A 57 4.26 -6.20 3.93
N VAL A 58 5.45 -5.89 4.42
CA VAL A 58 6.31 -4.86 3.82
C VAL A 58 7.69 -5.44 3.60
N ASN A 59 8.11 -5.49 2.33
CA ASN A 59 9.47 -5.88 1.92
C ASN A 59 10.26 -4.68 1.35
N ALA A 60 9.60 -3.54 1.17
CA ALA A 60 10.27 -2.30 0.81
C ALA A 60 11.16 -1.79 1.96
N SER A 61 12.42 -1.52 1.65
CA SER A 61 13.41 -1.00 2.59
C SER A 61 13.91 0.35 2.10
N CYS A 62 13.93 1.34 2.98
CA CYS A 62 14.48 2.66 2.67
C CYS A 62 15.99 2.70 2.90
N LEU A 63 16.70 3.48 2.09
CA LEU A 63 18.12 3.78 2.33
C LEU A 63 18.28 4.63 3.59
N SER A 64 19.43 4.48 4.26
CA SER A 64 19.69 5.07 5.58
C SER A 64 19.62 6.60 5.60
N GLU A 65 19.98 7.26 4.50
CA GLU A 65 19.94 8.71 4.32
C GLU A 65 18.51 9.28 4.36
N PHE A 66 17.48 8.43 4.19
CA PHE A 66 16.08 8.81 4.28
C PHE A 66 15.45 8.52 5.66
N SER A 67 16.26 8.21 6.68
CA SER A 67 15.74 7.95 8.03
C SER A 67 14.99 9.13 8.64
N TRP A 68 15.23 10.35 8.16
CA TRP A 68 14.50 11.55 8.57
C TRP A 68 13.02 11.50 8.16
N MET A 69 12.64 10.67 7.18
CA MET A 69 11.25 10.47 6.78
C MET A 69 10.48 9.53 7.72
N ASN A 70 11.17 8.85 8.65
CA ASN A 70 10.52 7.93 9.55
C ASN A 70 9.51 8.64 10.47
N ASN A 71 8.42 7.96 10.82
CA ASN A 71 7.47 8.49 11.79
C ASN A 71 8.02 8.44 13.23
N GLY A 72 7.22 8.94 14.18
CA GLY A 72 7.57 8.94 15.61
C GLY A 72 7.73 7.55 16.25
N LYS A 73 7.41 6.47 15.52
CA LYS A 73 7.61 5.08 15.93
C LYS A 73 8.82 4.43 15.23
N GLY A 74 9.59 5.19 14.46
CA GLY A 74 10.76 4.69 13.72
C GLY A 74 10.40 3.85 12.49
N GLN A 75 9.16 3.94 12.00
CA GLN A 75 8.71 3.23 10.81
C GLN A 75 9.00 4.05 9.56
N SER A 76 9.45 3.38 8.51
CA SER A 76 9.70 4.03 7.21
C SER A 76 8.39 4.47 6.53
N PRO A 77 8.45 5.39 5.56
CA PRO A 77 7.27 5.78 4.79
C PRO A 77 6.53 4.59 4.17
N CYS A 78 7.27 3.57 3.72
CA CYS A 78 6.69 2.33 3.19
C CYS A 78 5.90 1.56 4.24
N VAL A 79 6.40 1.48 5.48
CA VAL A 79 5.67 0.78 6.55
C VAL A 79 4.43 1.57 6.96
N VAL A 80 4.52 2.90 7.03
CA VAL A 80 3.37 3.74 7.37
C VAL A 80 2.30 3.70 6.27
N ALA A 81 2.68 3.72 4.99
CA ALA A 81 1.75 3.58 3.86
C ALA A 81 0.92 2.29 3.98
N ALA A 82 1.56 1.17 4.33
CA ALA A 82 0.84 -0.09 4.49
C ALA A 82 -0.17 -0.04 5.64
N TRP A 83 0.19 0.62 6.74
CA TRP A 83 -0.70 0.79 7.87
C TRP A 83 -1.85 1.77 7.61
N GLU A 84 -1.68 2.74 6.70
CA GLU A 84 -2.78 3.62 6.30
C GLU A 84 -3.80 2.93 5.40
N GLU A 85 -3.37 1.95 4.61
CA GLU A 85 -4.27 1.16 3.73
C GLU A 85 -5.03 0.06 4.49
N GLU A 86 -4.46 -0.44 5.59
CA GLU A 86 -5.03 -1.54 6.40
C GLU A 86 -6.50 -1.31 6.80
N PRO A 87 -6.93 -0.12 7.27
CA PRO A 87 -8.31 0.11 7.69
C PRO A 87 -9.34 -0.05 6.56
N CYS A 88 -8.92 0.12 5.30
CA CYS A 88 -9.78 -0.07 4.13
C CYS A 88 -9.60 -1.44 3.47
N ALA A 89 -8.66 -2.26 3.93
CA ALA A 89 -8.30 -3.50 3.28
C ALA A 89 -9.25 -4.65 3.65
N SER A 90 -9.65 -5.47 2.66
CA SER A 90 -10.37 -6.72 2.87
C SER A 90 -9.45 -7.93 3.09
N SER A 91 -8.15 -7.74 2.93
CA SER A 91 -7.10 -8.77 3.01
C SER A 91 -5.78 -8.13 3.43
N THR A 92 -4.73 -8.95 3.58
CA THR A 92 -3.38 -8.43 3.84
C THR A 92 -2.96 -7.43 2.76
N TRP A 93 -2.50 -6.25 3.19
CA TRP A 93 -1.93 -5.24 2.30
C TRP A 93 -0.42 -5.47 2.16
N ASN A 94 0.07 -5.45 0.92
CA ASN A 94 1.46 -5.80 0.61
C ASN A 94 2.17 -4.63 -0.07
N ILE A 95 3.30 -4.21 0.50
CA ILE A 95 4.20 -3.22 -0.11
C ILE A 95 5.51 -3.91 -0.47
N VAL A 96 5.74 -4.06 -1.77
CA VAL A 96 6.92 -4.73 -2.32
C VAL A 96 8.04 -3.74 -2.60
N ALA A 97 9.28 -4.21 -2.56
CA ALA A 97 10.41 -3.37 -2.94
C ALA A 97 10.35 -3.00 -4.43
N LEU A 98 10.63 -1.74 -4.74
CA LEU A 98 10.69 -1.24 -6.10
C LEU A 98 12.03 -1.61 -6.75
N PRO A 99 12.03 -2.10 -8.00
CA PRO A 99 13.24 -2.11 -8.81
C PRO A 99 13.71 -0.68 -9.15
N PRO A 100 14.97 -0.49 -9.54
CA PRO A 100 15.47 0.83 -9.95
C PRO A 100 14.66 1.42 -11.12
N GLY A 101 14.25 2.68 -11.00
CA GLY A 101 13.46 3.39 -12.02
C GLY A 101 11.97 3.03 -12.05
N PHE A 102 11.44 2.42 -10.98
CA PHE A 102 10.01 2.13 -10.82
C PHE A 102 9.39 3.00 -9.73
N GLN A 103 8.07 3.07 -9.76
CA GLN A 103 7.25 3.79 -8.78
C GLN A 103 6.12 2.89 -8.29
N TYR A 104 5.43 3.31 -7.24
CA TYR A 104 4.11 2.76 -6.95
C TYR A 104 3.06 3.38 -7.86
N ASP A 105 2.17 2.53 -8.36
CA ASP A 105 1.10 2.94 -9.23
C ASP A 105 -0.06 3.57 -8.45
N PRO A 106 -0.79 4.52 -9.06
CA PRO A 106 -1.97 5.10 -8.46
C PRO A 106 -3.12 4.08 -8.38
N PRO A 107 -4.08 4.24 -7.45
CA PRO A 107 -5.21 3.33 -7.35
C PRO A 107 -6.01 3.33 -8.65
N ASN A 108 -6.31 2.13 -9.16
CA ASN A 108 -7.25 1.99 -10.28
C ASN A 108 -8.71 2.01 -9.79
N SER A 109 -9.67 1.96 -10.71
CA SER A 109 -11.10 2.03 -10.39
C SER A 109 -11.64 0.92 -9.49
N THR A 110 -10.90 -0.19 -9.34
CA THR A 110 -11.27 -1.31 -8.45
C THR A 110 -10.53 -1.29 -7.11
N GLU A 111 -9.46 -0.51 -7.01
CA GLU A 111 -8.63 -0.37 -5.80
C GLU A 111 -8.91 0.94 -5.06
N ALA A 112 -9.40 1.95 -5.77
CA ALA A 112 -9.75 3.26 -5.22
C ALA A 112 -10.74 3.11 -4.05
N ASN A 113 -10.30 3.57 -2.89
CA ASN A 113 -11.05 3.55 -1.65
C ASN A 113 -10.65 4.78 -0.79
N PRO A 114 -11.35 5.07 0.32
CA PRO A 114 -11.04 6.21 1.17
C PRO A 114 -9.58 6.32 1.65
N CYS A 115 -8.91 5.20 1.93
CA CYS A 115 -7.53 5.17 2.41
C CYS A 115 -6.56 5.46 1.26
N SER A 116 -6.63 4.69 0.17
CA SER A 116 -5.76 4.85 -0.99
C SER A 116 -5.85 6.23 -1.65
N CYS A 117 -7.03 6.86 -1.53
CA CYS A 117 -7.33 8.17 -2.07
C CYS A 117 -7.10 9.32 -1.08
N SER A 118 -6.55 9.03 0.09
CA SER A 118 -6.14 10.05 1.05
C SER A 118 -4.82 10.69 0.60
N TRP A 119 -4.66 11.99 0.85
CA TRP A 119 -3.43 12.66 0.48
C TRP A 119 -2.25 12.26 1.38
N ALA A 120 -2.50 11.76 2.59
CA ALA A 120 -1.47 11.17 3.43
C ALA A 120 -0.88 9.90 2.80
N THR A 121 -1.74 9.02 2.29
CA THR A 121 -1.31 7.78 1.63
C THR A 121 -0.50 8.08 0.37
N TYR A 122 -0.95 9.03 -0.46
CA TYR A 122 -0.15 9.52 -1.59
C TYR A 122 1.24 10.02 -1.17
N ASN A 123 1.31 10.91 -0.18
CA ASN A 123 2.57 11.46 0.30
C ASN A 123 3.52 10.36 0.80
N LEU A 124 2.99 9.35 1.49
CA LEU A 124 3.76 8.20 1.97
C LEU A 124 4.25 7.29 0.83
N PHE A 125 3.45 7.05 -0.20
CA PHE A 125 3.89 6.27 -1.37
C PHE A 125 4.92 7.02 -2.22
N ALA A 126 4.76 8.34 -2.39
CA ALA A 126 5.77 9.18 -3.03
C ALA A 126 7.09 9.13 -2.24
N ALA A 127 7.04 9.31 -0.93
CA ALA A 127 8.21 9.20 -0.06
C ALA A 127 8.82 7.80 -0.06
N CYS A 128 8.00 6.74 -0.07
CA CYS A 128 8.46 5.36 -0.16
C CYS A 128 9.14 5.07 -1.50
N THR A 129 8.73 5.74 -2.57
CA THR A 129 9.40 5.66 -3.88
C THR A 129 10.79 6.32 -3.83
N VAL A 130 10.85 7.53 -3.29
CA VAL A 130 12.10 8.30 -3.12
C VAL A 130 13.08 7.58 -2.20
N CYS A 131 12.60 7.05 -1.06
CA CYS A 131 13.45 6.41 -0.07
C CYS A 131 14.10 5.10 -0.60
N GLN A 132 13.52 4.52 -1.65
CA GLN A 132 14.04 3.34 -2.36
C GLN A 132 14.93 3.72 -3.54
N SER A 133 15.41 4.97 -3.60
CA SER A 133 16.28 5.53 -4.66
C SER A 133 15.63 5.69 -6.04
N SER A 134 14.30 5.72 -6.11
CA SER A 134 13.61 6.07 -7.36
C SER A 134 13.24 7.56 -7.37
N THR A 135 13.47 8.23 -8.50
CA THR A 135 13.07 9.62 -8.72
C THR A 135 11.75 9.75 -9.46
N ASP A 136 11.24 8.63 -9.96
CA ASP A 136 9.99 8.58 -10.71
C ASP A 136 8.87 8.37 -9.71
N PHE A 137 8.06 9.39 -9.44
CA PHE A 137 6.88 9.28 -8.59
C PHE A 137 5.68 9.95 -9.26
N VAL A 138 4.50 9.40 -8.99
CA VAL A 138 3.23 9.85 -9.56
C VAL A 138 2.92 11.26 -9.06
N SER A 139 2.37 12.12 -9.90
CA SER A 139 1.83 13.40 -9.44
C SER A 139 0.51 13.19 -8.69
N TRP A 140 0.16 14.04 -7.73
CA TRP A 140 -1.14 13.94 -7.05
C TRP A 140 -2.32 13.92 -8.03
N GLY A 141 -2.25 14.72 -9.11
CA GLY A 141 -3.29 14.76 -10.15
C GLY A 141 -3.51 13.41 -10.82
N ASP A 142 -2.43 12.69 -11.12
CA ASP A 142 -2.51 11.33 -11.67
C ASP A 142 -2.92 10.31 -10.59
N TRP A 143 -2.48 10.51 -9.34
CA TRP A 143 -2.83 9.63 -8.22
C TRP A 143 -4.32 9.59 -7.93
N GLN A 144 -4.94 10.76 -7.84
CA GLN A 144 -6.36 10.87 -7.52
C GLN A 144 -7.29 10.64 -8.71
N TYR A 145 -6.76 10.34 -9.90
CA TYR A 145 -7.55 10.30 -11.14
C TYR A 145 -8.78 9.38 -11.05
N ASN A 146 -8.63 8.20 -10.44
CA ASN A 146 -9.73 7.24 -10.27
C ASN A 146 -10.44 7.34 -8.90
N CYS A 147 -10.09 8.33 -8.06
CA CYS A 147 -10.58 8.38 -6.69
C CYS A 147 -12.00 8.92 -6.54
N GLY A 148 -12.47 9.77 -7.46
CA GLY A 148 -13.84 10.28 -7.44
C GLY A 148 -14.26 10.83 -6.07
N GLU A 149 -15.33 10.29 -5.49
CA GLU A 149 -15.85 10.73 -4.19
C GLU A 149 -15.00 10.30 -2.98
N PHE A 150 -13.96 9.48 -3.19
CA PHE A 150 -13.07 9.04 -2.12
C PHE A 150 -12.03 10.10 -1.73
N VAL A 151 -11.75 11.06 -2.61
CA VAL A 151 -10.88 12.20 -2.28
C VAL A 151 -11.53 13.02 -1.16
N SER A 152 -10.82 13.18 -0.05
CA SER A 152 -11.19 14.15 0.99
C SER A 152 -10.49 15.47 0.69
N ASP A 153 -11.17 16.58 0.97
CA ASP A 153 -10.58 17.93 0.99
C ASP A 153 -10.42 18.49 2.42
N THR A 154 -10.83 17.73 3.43
CA THR A 154 -10.96 18.22 4.83
C THR A 154 -10.04 17.51 5.81
N THR A 155 -9.69 16.26 5.52
CA THR A 155 -8.96 15.36 6.40
C THR A 155 -7.87 14.63 5.62
N TYR A 156 -6.66 14.57 6.18
CA TYR A 156 -5.51 13.95 5.51
C TYR A 156 -5.58 12.43 5.44
N PHE A 157 -6.32 11.85 6.38
CA PHE A 157 -6.69 10.46 6.48
C PHE A 157 -8.22 10.43 6.66
N PRO A 158 -8.97 9.45 6.11
CA PRO A 158 -10.44 9.41 6.04
C PRO A 158 -11.15 9.19 7.40
N SER A 159 -10.77 9.96 8.41
CA SER A 159 -11.36 9.99 9.76
C SER A 159 -12.80 10.51 9.75
N ASP A 160 -13.15 11.38 8.80
CA ASP A 160 -14.52 11.83 8.50
C ASP A 160 -15.42 10.71 7.97
N LYS A 161 -14.82 9.64 7.42
CA LYS A 161 -15.53 8.45 6.91
C LYS A 161 -15.49 7.27 7.89
N ASN A 162 -15.24 7.53 9.18
CA ASN A 162 -15.15 6.54 10.26
C ASN A 162 -14.01 5.51 10.14
N PHE A 163 -12.94 5.83 9.40
CA PHE A 163 -11.72 5.04 9.47
C PHE A 163 -10.86 5.50 10.64
N THR A 164 -10.22 4.55 11.32
CA THR A 164 -9.32 4.81 12.44
C THR A 164 -7.96 4.23 12.12
N LEU A 165 -6.91 5.03 12.35
CA LEU A 165 -5.54 4.58 12.17
C LEU A 165 -5.18 3.55 13.25
N PRO A 166 -4.52 2.43 12.90
CA PRO A 166 -4.05 1.44 13.87
C PRO A 166 -3.06 2.04 14.89
N SER A 167 -3.11 1.55 16.13
CA SER A 167 -2.26 2.03 17.24
C SER A 167 -0.76 1.74 17.04
N GLU A 168 -0.47 0.82 16.12
CA GLU A 168 0.82 0.31 15.70
C GLU A 168 1.59 1.33 14.84
N THR A 169 0.91 2.32 14.28
CA THR A 169 1.51 3.34 13.41
C THR A 169 1.18 4.76 13.86
N SER A 170 1.82 5.73 13.23
CA SER A 170 1.42 7.14 13.27
C SER A 170 1.79 7.81 11.96
N ILE A 171 0.93 8.73 11.52
CA ILE A 171 1.17 9.52 10.30
C ILE A 171 2.18 10.61 10.66
N PRO A 172 3.35 10.68 10.00
CA PRO A 172 4.29 11.76 10.24
C PRO A 172 3.69 13.10 9.78
N PHE A 173 4.03 14.18 10.48
CA PHE A 173 3.44 15.50 10.22
C PHE A 173 3.53 15.92 8.74
N TRP A 174 4.66 15.67 8.10
CA TRP A 174 4.88 16.00 6.68
C TRP A 174 3.95 15.27 5.74
N ALA A 175 3.52 14.03 6.05
CA ALA A 175 2.61 13.27 5.22
C ALA A 175 1.18 13.81 5.31
N GLY A 176 0.81 14.39 6.45
CA GLY A 176 -0.50 15.03 6.63
C GLY A 176 -0.65 16.39 5.93
N THR A 177 0.44 16.99 5.47
CA THR A 177 0.42 18.30 4.79
C THR A 177 -0.25 18.21 3.42
N ASN A 178 -1.05 19.23 3.10
CA ASN A 178 -1.92 19.26 1.92
C ASN A 178 -1.12 19.09 0.59
N HIS A 179 -1.71 18.32 -0.33
CA HIS A 179 -1.22 17.90 -1.65
C HIS A 179 -0.91 19.03 -2.66
N VAL A 180 -1.32 20.27 -2.38
CA VAL A 180 -1.16 21.41 -3.31
C VAL A 180 0.29 21.87 -3.47
N GLU A 181 1.14 21.57 -2.50
CA GLU A 181 2.58 21.76 -2.62
C GLU A 181 3.17 20.40 -3.01
N ARG A 182 3.68 20.29 -4.25
CA ARG A 182 4.48 19.13 -4.71
C ARG A 182 5.33 18.61 -3.56
N CYS A 183 5.43 17.29 -3.39
CA CYS A 183 6.31 16.62 -2.43
C CYS A 183 7.76 17.12 -2.61
N HIS A 184 8.08 18.27 -2.02
CA HIS A 184 9.44 18.76 -1.85
C HIS A 184 9.91 18.10 -0.58
N PHE A 185 10.53 16.94 -0.77
CA PHE A 185 11.33 16.26 0.25
C PHE A 185 12.65 16.99 0.42
#